data_AF-A0A218XR16-F1
#
_entry.id   AF-A0A218XR16-F1
#
_cell.length_a   1.000
_cell.length_b   1.000
_cell.length_c   1.000
_cell.angle_alpha   90.00
_cell.angle_beta   90.00
_cell.angle_gamma   90.00
#
_symmetry.space_group_name_H-M   'P 1'
#
loop_
_entity.id
_entity.type
_entity.pdbx_description
1 polymer ?
#
loop_
_entity_poly.entity_id
_entity_poly.type
_entity_poly.pdbx_seq_one_letter_code
_entity_poly.pdbx_strand_id
1 'polypeptide(L)'
;MPRNLIHTVITCIMLKGGTKIRDVEGAAPCSESLGLCGKDCEARCSARHPGQSGVQGSCDYSITPSLCTCYYDCQQPPEPPQKQCTGGAGLCSVKCQNDCCNANCASKYKQGTGFCNMLPRTWLCQCQYACG
;
A
#
# COMPACT_ATOMS: atom_id res chain seq x y z
N MET A 1 -35.39 -27.34 39.59
CA MET A 1 -33.94 -27.58 39.42
C MET A 1 -33.72 -29.04 39.11
N PRO A 2 -33.06 -29.35 37.98
CA PRO A 2 -32.04 -30.39 38.00
C PRO A 2 -30.71 -29.90 37.40
N ARG A 3 -29.62 -30.23 38.08
CA ARG A 3 -28.22 -30.01 37.68
C ARG A 3 -27.85 -31.04 36.62
N ASN A 4 -27.61 -30.59 35.39
CA ASN A 4 -26.98 -31.41 34.35
C ASN A 4 -25.49 -31.52 34.65
N LEU A 5 -25.06 -32.74 34.97
CA LEU A 5 -23.67 -33.15 35.11
C LEU A 5 -23.23 -33.71 33.75
N ILE A 6 -22.61 -32.88 32.91
CA ILE A 6 -21.89 -33.36 31.72
C ILE A 6 -20.44 -32.96 31.92
N HIS A 7 -19.61 -33.98 32.11
CA HIS A 7 -18.18 -33.90 32.36
C HIS A 7 -17.47 -33.00 31.34
N THR A 8 -16.79 -31.99 31.86
CA THR A 8 -15.74 -31.22 31.24
C THR A 8 -14.68 -32.13 30.63
N VAL A 9 -14.72 -32.33 29.31
CA VAL A 9 -13.55 -32.76 28.54
C VAL A 9 -13.33 -31.72 27.45
N ILE A 10 -12.84 -30.55 27.86
CA ILE A 10 -12.28 -29.57 26.92
C ILE A 10 -10.88 -30.08 26.59
N THR A 11 -10.80 -30.96 25.59
CA THR A 11 -9.53 -31.33 24.98
C THR A 11 -8.99 -30.09 24.27
N CYS A 12 -7.98 -29.42 24.85
CA CYS A 12 -7.22 -28.38 24.16
C CYS A 12 -6.42 -29.04 23.03
N ILE A 13 -7.03 -29.16 21.85
CA ILE A 13 -6.33 -29.57 20.64
C ILE A 13 -5.40 -28.41 20.26
N MET A 14 -4.12 -28.55 20.63
CA MET A 14 -3.04 -27.68 20.17
C MET A 14 -2.80 -27.94 18.68
N LEU A 15 -3.59 -27.28 17.82
CA LEU A 15 -3.35 -27.27 16.38
C LEU A 15 -2.07 -26.48 16.10
N LYS A 16 -0.94 -27.20 16.00
CA LYS A 16 0.26 -26.71 15.31
C LYS A 16 -0.05 -26.67 13.82
N GLY A 17 -0.54 -25.53 13.37
CA GLY A 17 -0.74 -25.22 11.96
C GLY A 17 -0.54 -23.73 11.76
N GLY A 18 0.64 -23.34 11.30
CA GLY A 18 0.90 -21.97 10.85
C GLY A 18 0.13 -21.71 9.57
N THR A 19 -1.16 -21.39 9.69
CA THR A 19 -1.88 -20.73 8.61
C THR A 19 -1.31 -19.33 8.46
N LYS A 20 -0.64 -19.09 7.33
CA LYS A 20 -0.48 -17.74 6.77
C LYS A 20 -1.88 -17.23 6.46
N ILE A 21 -2.54 -16.69 7.48
CA ILE A 21 -3.80 -15.97 7.35
C ILE A 21 -3.45 -14.77 6.49
N ARG A 22 -3.90 -14.78 5.23
CA ARG A 22 -4.01 -13.56 4.45
C ARG A 22 -5.35 -12.95 4.87
N ASP A 23 -5.33 -12.22 5.98
CA ASP A 23 -6.38 -11.26 6.25
C ASP A 23 -6.30 -10.21 5.14
N VAL A 24 -7.17 -10.33 4.15
CA VAL A 24 -7.56 -9.21 3.28
C VAL A 24 -9.02 -8.92 3.59
N GLU A 25 -9.27 -8.70 4.88
CA GLU A 25 -10.37 -7.84 5.33
C GLU A 25 -9.70 -6.47 5.52
N GLY A 26 -10.27 -5.40 4.94
CA GLY A 26 -9.61 -4.11 4.73
C GLY A 26 -8.71 -3.69 5.90
N ALA A 27 -7.47 -3.29 5.59
CA ALA A 27 -6.47 -2.95 6.61
C ALA A 27 -7.09 -2.11 7.72
N ALA A 28 -6.96 -2.55 8.98
CA ALA A 28 -7.53 -1.83 10.11
C ALA A 28 -7.05 -0.37 10.08
N PRO A 29 -7.96 0.61 10.27
CA PRO A 29 -7.57 2.01 10.27
C PRO A 29 -6.58 2.27 11.40
N CYS A 30 -5.67 3.21 11.16
CA CYS A 30 -4.80 3.71 12.20
C CYS A 30 -5.60 4.59 13.15
N SER A 31 -5.22 4.61 14.43
CA SER A 31 -5.93 5.40 15.45
C SER A 31 -5.01 6.17 16.39
N GLU A 32 -5.36 7.42 16.71
CA GLU A 32 -4.70 8.27 17.71
C GLU A 32 -5.75 8.86 18.67
N SER A 33 -5.55 8.74 19.98
CA SER A 33 -6.43 9.38 20.96
C SER A 33 -5.96 10.80 21.30
N LEU A 34 -6.86 11.77 21.22
CA LEU A 34 -6.56 13.19 21.47
C LEU A 34 -6.96 13.68 22.87
N GLY A 35 -7.41 12.79 23.76
CA GLY A 35 -7.85 13.16 25.11
C GLY A 35 -9.35 13.47 25.17
N LEU A 36 -9.77 14.43 26.01
CA LEU A 36 -11.18 14.70 26.28
C LEU A 36 -12.02 14.90 25.01
N CYS A 37 -13.16 14.22 24.96
CA CYS A 37 -14.16 14.39 23.93
C CYS A 37 -14.91 15.72 24.09
N GLY A 38 -15.08 16.40 22.96
CA GLY A 38 -15.92 17.58 22.77
C GLY A 38 -16.62 17.52 21.41
N LYS A 39 -17.49 18.49 21.12
CA LYS A 39 -18.17 18.59 19.80
C LYS A 39 -17.21 18.83 18.64
N ASP A 40 -16.00 19.28 18.97
CA ASP A 40 -14.88 19.57 18.09
C ASP A 40 -13.95 18.37 17.83
N CYS A 41 -14.28 17.16 18.31
CA CYS A 41 -13.44 15.97 18.13
C CYS A 41 -13.11 15.70 16.64
N GLU A 42 -14.10 15.76 15.77
CA GLU A 42 -13.94 15.62 14.31
C GLU A 42 -12.94 16.64 13.76
N ALA A 43 -13.18 17.92 14.03
CA ALA A 43 -12.34 19.02 13.54
C ALA A 43 -10.89 18.94 14.07
N ARG A 44 -10.71 18.49 15.32
CA ARG A 44 -9.39 18.26 15.91
C ARG A 44 -8.66 17.12 15.22
N CYS A 45 -9.35 16.04 14.87
CA CYS A 45 -8.77 14.95 14.09
C CYS A 45 -8.33 15.42 12.70
N SER A 46 -9.19 16.15 11.98
CA SER A 46 -8.82 16.72 10.67
C SER A 46 -7.62 17.67 10.75
N ALA A 47 -7.53 18.49 11.81
CA ALA A 47 -6.42 19.40 12.03
C ALA A 47 -5.11 18.68 12.43
N ARG A 48 -5.21 17.56 13.15
CA ARG A 48 -4.06 16.75 13.58
C ARG A 48 -3.45 15.94 12.45
N HIS A 49 -4.27 15.49 11.50
CA HIS A 49 -3.88 14.63 10.37
C HIS A 49 -4.06 15.31 9.01
N PRO A 50 -3.39 16.45 8.74
CA PRO A 50 -3.55 17.15 7.47
C PRO A 50 -3.01 16.30 6.30
N GLY A 51 -3.79 16.19 5.23
CA GLY A 51 -3.42 15.44 4.03
C GLY A 51 -3.52 13.91 4.17
N GLN A 52 -4.01 13.42 5.31
CA GLN A 52 -4.32 12.02 5.49
C GLN A 52 -5.72 11.69 4.97
N SER A 53 -5.88 10.50 4.40
CA SER A 53 -7.17 10.01 3.89
C SER A 53 -7.98 9.35 5.00
N GLY A 54 -9.31 9.37 4.86
CA GLY A 54 -10.23 8.66 5.76
C GLY A 54 -10.25 9.18 7.19
N VAL A 55 -9.80 10.41 7.45
CA VAL A 55 -9.76 10.98 8.80
C VAL A 55 -11.17 11.17 9.34
N GLN A 56 -11.43 10.59 10.51
CA GLN A 56 -12.70 10.68 11.24
C GLN A 56 -12.42 10.77 12.74
N GLY A 57 -13.14 11.64 13.45
CA GLY A 57 -13.14 11.69 14.91
C GLY A 57 -14.33 10.92 15.50
N SER A 58 -14.09 10.16 16.57
CA SER A 58 -15.16 9.51 17.32
C SER A 58 -14.97 9.68 18.82
N CYS A 59 -16.07 9.77 19.54
CA CYS A 59 -16.08 9.89 20.98
C CYS A 59 -16.55 8.59 21.64
N ASP A 60 -15.71 8.04 22.51
CA ASP A 60 -16.11 6.94 23.39
C ASP A 60 -16.66 7.51 24.70
N TYR A 61 -17.99 7.54 24.79
CA TYR A 61 -18.73 7.95 25.99
C TYR A 61 -18.84 6.84 27.04
N SER A 62 -18.39 5.62 26.72
CA SER A 62 -18.39 4.49 27.66
C SER A 62 -17.31 4.64 28.75
N ILE A 63 -16.32 5.50 28.53
CA ILE A 63 -15.22 5.78 29.46
C ILE A 63 -15.36 7.19 30.08
N THR A 64 -14.93 7.34 31.32
CA THR A 64 -14.97 8.62 32.06
C THR A 64 -13.56 9.05 32.48
N PRO A 65 -13.06 10.21 32.01
CA PRO A 65 -13.74 11.12 31.09
C PRO A 65 -13.80 10.56 29.67
N SER A 66 -14.84 10.95 28.92
CA SER A 66 -15.03 10.51 27.53
C SER A 66 -13.84 10.91 26.65
N LEU A 67 -13.39 10.00 25.78
CA LEU A 67 -12.18 10.17 24.98
C LEU A 67 -12.52 10.39 23.51
N CYS A 68 -11.84 11.34 22.89
CA CYS A 68 -11.81 11.53 21.45
C CYS A 68 -10.70 10.66 20.85
N THR A 69 -11.06 9.82 19.89
CA THR A 69 -10.14 8.98 19.11
C THR A 69 -10.32 9.29 17.64
N CYS A 70 -9.21 9.61 16.97
CA CYS A 70 -9.13 9.78 15.54
C CYS A 70 -8.87 8.44 14.89
N TYR A 71 -9.56 8.17 13.79
CA TYR A 71 -9.32 7.05 12.90
C TYR A 71 -8.95 7.61 11.54
N TYR A 72 -8.04 6.95 10.84
CA TYR A 72 -7.57 7.40 9.54
C TYR A 72 -6.91 6.26 8.77
N ASP A 73 -6.80 6.41 7.45
CA ASP A 73 -6.09 5.45 6.63
C ASP A 73 -4.61 5.45 7.03
N CYS A 74 -4.09 4.27 7.37
CA CYS A 74 -2.65 4.12 7.58
C CYS A 74 -1.93 4.49 6.29
N GLN A 75 -0.97 5.42 6.37
CA GLN A 75 -0.08 5.65 5.24
C GLN A 75 0.61 4.33 4.92
N GLN A 76 0.31 3.77 3.75
CA GLN A 76 1.08 2.64 3.26
C GLN A 76 2.52 3.14 3.12
N PRO A 77 3.52 2.38 3.61
CA PRO A 77 4.90 2.70 3.31
C PRO A 77 5.02 2.89 1.80
N PRO A 78 5.71 3.94 1.32
CA PRO A 78 5.95 4.08 -0.10
C PRO A 78 6.55 2.76 -0.60
N GLU A 79 5.99 2.23 -1.70
CA GLU A 79 6.54 1.01 -2.28
C GLU A 79 8.04 1.21 -2.50
N PRO A 80 8.88 0.22 -2.12
CA PRO A 80 10.31 0.35 -2.32
C PRO A 80 10.56 0.67 -3.79
N PRO A 81 11.41 1.66 -4.10
CA PRO A 81 11.64 2.09 -5.48
C PRO A 81 12.04 0.86 -6.30
N GLN A 82 11.24 0.56 -7.33
CA GLN A 82 11.55 -0.55 -8.22
C GLN A 82 12.90 -0.25 -8.87
N LYS A 83 13.84 -1.20 -8.71
CA LYS A 83 15.16 -1.09 -9.32
C LYS A 83 14.97 -0.97 -10.83
N GLN A 84 15.43 0.13 -11.41
CA GLN A 84 15.38 0.35 -12.85
C GLN A 84 16.67 -0.10 -13.52
N CYS A 85 16.52 -0.82 -14.62
CA CYS A 85 17.59 -1.29 -15.48
C CYS A 85 17.50 -0.56 -16.82
N THR A 86 18.65 -0.35 -17.45
CA THR A 86 18.74 0.22 -18.80
C THR A 86 19.20 -0.83 -19.80
N GLY A 87 18.67 -0.74 -21.02
CA GLY A 87 18.99 -1.65 -22.11
C GLY A 87 18.98 -0.95 -23.46
N GLY A 88 19.38 -1.68 -24.49
CA GLY A 88 19.35 -1.21 -25.87
C GLY A 88 18.42 -2.06 -26.73
N ALA A 89 17.70 -1.42 -27.65
CA ALA A 89 16.89 -2.08 -28.66
C ALA A 89 17.25 -1.67 -30.10
N GLY A 90 18.51 -1.27 -30.31
CA GLY A 90 19.08 -1.02 -31.64
C GLY A 90 19.21 0.46 -31.99
N LEU A 91 19.21 0.76 -33.29
CA LEU A 91 19.39 2.11 -33.82
C LEU A 91 18.04 2.80 -34.02
N CYS A 92 18.01 4.09 -33.68
CA CYS A 92 16.93 4.97 -34.08
C CYS A 92 17.27 5.62 -35.42
N SER A 93 16.24 5.82 -36.24
CA SER A 93 16.36 6.42 -37.57
C SER A 93 15.05 7.13 -37.92
N VAL A 94 15.00 7.78 -39.09
CA VAL A 94 13.74 8.35 -39.61
C VAL A 94 12.60 7.33 -39.72
N LYS A 95 12.92 6.04 -39.86
CA LYS A 95 11.93 4.94 -39.90
C LYS A 95 11.58 4.39 -38.53
N CYS A 96 12.42 4.62 -37.52
CA CYS A 96 12.20 4.15 -36.16
C CYS A 96 12.52 5.29 -35.18
N GLN A 97 11.51 6.11 -34.94
CA GLN A 97 11.52 7.20 -33.96
C GLN A 97 11.03 6.68 -32.60
N ASN A 98 10.64 7.59 -31.71
CA ASN A 98 10.38 7.28 -30.31
C ASN A 98 9.32 6.20 -30.12
N ASP A 99 8.20 6.25 -30.84
CA ASP A 99 7.12 5.25 -30.74
C ASP A 99 7.57 3.84 -31.15
N CYS A 100 8.33 3.75 -32.25
CA CYS A 100 8.93 2.48 -32.68
C CYS A 100 9.91 1.95 -31.64
N CYS A 101 10.78 2.82 -31.11
CA CYS A 101 11.71 2.44 -30.04
C CYS A 101 10.98 1.97 -28.78
N ASN A 102 9.94 2.70 -28.36
CA ASN A 102 9.10 2.34 -27.22
C ASN A 102 8.44 0.97 -27.42
N ALA A 103 7.87 0.71 -28.59
CA ALA A 103 7.28 -0.58 -28.93
C ALA A 103 8.31 -1.73 -28.90
N ASN A 104 9.53 -1.49 -29.41
CA ASN A 104 10.62 -2.47 -29.33
C ASN A 104 11.04 -2.76 -27.88
N CYS A 105 11.15 -1.71 -27.05
CA CYS A 105 11.48 -1.85 -25.64
C CYS A 105 10.37 -2.57 -24.85
N ALA A 106 9.11 -2.23 -25.10
CA ALA A 106 7.94 -2.88 -24.48
C ALA A 106 7.81 -4.35 -24.89
N SER A 107 8.22 -4.69 -26.11
CA SER A 107 8.24 -6.09 -26.59
C SER A 107 9.41 -6.89 -26.01
N LYS A 108 10.54 -6.24 -25.70
CA LYS A 108 11.78 -6.88 -25.24
C LYS A 108 11.85 -7.01 -23.71
N TYR A 109 11.34 -6.03 -22.98
CA TYR A 109 11.44 -5.93 -21.53
C TYR A 109 10.05 -5.81 -20.90
N LYS A 110 9.80 -6.56 -19.82
CA LYS A 110 8.51 -6.49 -19.10
C LYS A 110 8.31 -5.08 -18.53
N GLN A 111 7.19 -4.44 -18.89
CA GLN A 111 6.92 -3.03 -18.55
C GLN A 111 8.03 -2.09 -19.05
N GLY A 112 8.71 -2.48 -20.14
CA GLY A 112 9.76 -1.67 -20.75
C GLY A 112 9.18 -0.48 -21.48
N THR A 113 9.82 0.67 -21.32
CA THR A 113 9.58 1.87 -22.13
C THR A 113 10.85 2.27 -22.84
N GLY A 114 10.73 2.96 -23.96
CA GLY A 114 11.84 3.26 -24.84
C GLY A 114 11.82 4.67 -25.39
N PHE A 115 12.99 5.23 -25.59
CA PHE A 115 13.16 6.48 -26.31
C PHE A 115 14.44 6.50 -27.14
N CYS A 116 14.41 7.28 -28.22
CA CYS A 116 15.57 7.51 -29.04
C CYS A 116 16.47 8.56 -28.39
N ASN A 117 17.68 8.15 -28.03
CA ASN A 117 18.66 9.03 -27.41
C ASN A 117 19.90 9.18 -28.30
N MET A 118 20.42 10.40 -28.41
CA MET A 118 21.66 10.66 -29.13
C MET A 118 22.85 10.37 -28.22
N LEU A 119 23.48 9.22 -28.45
CA LEU A 119 24.81 8.91 -27.92
C LEU A 119 25.84 9.43 -28.94
N PRO A 120 27.13 9.67 -28.59
CA PRO A 120 27.98 10.72 -29.18
C PRO A 120 28.03 10.88 -30.71
N ARG A 121 27.70 9.85 -31.50
CA ARG A 121 27.52 9.99 -32.97
C ARG A 121 26.30 9.27 -33.54
N THR A 122 25.46 8.66 -32.71
CA THR A 122 24.42 7.73 -33.17
C THR A 122 23.17 7.82 -32.30
N TRP A 123 22.01 7.88 -32.95
CA TRP A 123 20.73 7.73 -32.28
C TRP A 123 20.49 6.26 -31.94
N LEU A 124 20.46 5.94 -30.66
CA LEU A 124 20.23 4.60 -30.15
C LEU A 124 18.89 4.54 -29.43
N CYS A 125 18.20 3.42 -29.60
CA CYS A 125 16.98 3.14 -28.89
C CYS A 125 17.35 2.67 -27.47
N GLN A 126 17.10 3.53 -26.49
CA GLN A 126 17.40 3.30 -25.09
C GLN A 126 16.13 2.87 -24.37
N CYS A 127 16.19 1.73 -23.67
CA CYS A 127 15.08 1.16 -22.92
C CYS A 127 15.27 1.36 -21.41
N GLN A 128 14.19 1.64 -20.71
CA GLN A 128 14.08 1.62 -19.24
C GLN A 128 13.05 0.55 -18.84
N TYR A 129 13.39 -0.28 -17.86
CA TYR A 129 12.52 -1.37 -17.40
C TYR A 129 12.81 -1.76 -15.95
N ALA A 130 11.85 -2.40 -15.29
CA ALA A 130 12.04 -2.95 -13.95
C ALA A 130 13.04 -4.13 -14.00
N CYS A 131 14.05 -4.11 -13.13
CA CYS A 131 14.95 -5.25 -12.95
C CYS A 131 14.19 -6.40 -12.30
N GLY A 132 14.37 -7.62 -12.81
CA GLY A 132 13.86 -8.86 -12.21
C GLY A 132 14.83 -9.48 -11.21
#